data_AF-A0A2N3EQA9-F1
#
_entry.id   AF-A0A2N3EQA9-F1
#
_cell.length_a   1.000
_cell.length_b   1.000
_cell.length_c   1.000
_cell.angle_alpha   90.00
_cell.angle_beta   90.00
_cell.angle_gamma   90.00
#
_symmetry.space_group_name_H-M   'P 1'
#
loop_
_entity.id
_entity.type
_entity.pdbx_description
1 polymer ?
#
loop_
_entity_poly.entity_id
_entity_poly.type
_entity_poly.pdbx_seq_one_letter_code
_entity_poly.pdbx_strand_id
1 'polypeptide(L)' 'MSIRHYLFVIAVAAVVTALLTPLVRAWSIRRGLVDEPDARKVHEYAISRLGGIAM' A
#
# COMPACT_ATOMS: atom_id res chain seq x y z
N MET A 1 -12.01 -4.30 -28.50
CA MET A 1 -10.82 -4.25 -27.61
C MET A 1 -10.16 -5.62 -27.60
N SER A 2 -8.86 -5.68 -27.87
CA SER A 2 -8.09 -6.95 -27.88
C SER A 2 -7.46 -7.23 -26.51
N ILE A 3 -7.28 -8.52 -26.16
CA ILE A 3 -6.65 -9.02 -24.92
C ILE A 3 -5.35 -8.28 -24.55
N ARG A 4 -4.57 -7.84 -25.56
CA ARG A 4 -3.32 -7.08 -25.38
C ARG A 4 -3.51 -5.77 -24.62
N HIS A 5 -4.66 -5.11 -24.79
CA HIS A 5 -4.98 -3.85 -24.10
C HIS A 5 -5.23 -4.10 -22.61
N TYR A 6 -5.93 -5.18 -22.26
CA TYR A 6 -6.15 -5.55 -20.86
C TYR A 6 -4.84 -5.94 -20.16
N LEU A 7 -3.98 -6.70 -20.84
CA LEU A 7 -2.65 -7.04 -20.30
C LEU A 7 -1.79 -5.79 -20.07
N PHE A 8 -1.85 -4.82 -20.98
CA PHE A 8 -1.14 -3.56 -20.82
C PHE A 8 -1.66 -2.76 -19.61
N VAL A 9 -2.98 -2.65 -19.46
CA VAL A 9 -3.58 -1.94 -18.31
C VAL A 9 -3.22 -2.63 -16.99
N ILE A 10 -3.29 -3.95 -16.91
CA ILE A 10 -2.91 -4.71 -15.71
C ILE A 10 -1.42 -4.49 -15.37
N ALA A 11 -0.54 -4.53 -16.37
CA ALA A 11 0.88 -4.31 -16.16
C ALA A 11 1.17 -2.89 -15.62
N VAL A 12 0.53 -1.87 -16.21
CA VAL A 12 0.68 -0.48 -15.75
C VAL A 12 0.12 -0.32 -14.34
N ALA A 13 -1.08 -0.83 -14.06
CA ALA A 13 -1.68 -0.78 -12.74
C ALA A 13 -0.78 -1.45 -11.68
N ALA A 14 -0.26 -2.65 -11.98
CA ALA A 14 0.62 -3.38 -11.08
C ALA A 14 1.92 -2.59 -10.77
N VAL A 15 2.53 -1.98 -11.78
CA VAL A 15 3.73 -1.15 -11.59
C VAL A 15 3.42 0.09 -10.75
N VAL A 16 2.31 0.77 -11.05
CA VAL A 16 1.90 1.98 -10.32
C VAL A 16 1.62 1.66 -8.86
N THR A 17 0.85 0.61 -8.57
CA THR A 17 0.56 0.16 -7.21
C THR A 17 1.83 -0.28 -6.49
N ALA A 18 2.72 -1.02 -7.15
CA ALA A 18 3.98 -1.47 -6.56
C ALA A 18 4.91 -0.31 -6.17
N LEU A 19 4.90 0.79 -6.92
CA LEU A 19 5.69 1.99 -6.62
C LEU A 19 5.03 2.89 -5.56
N LEU A 20 3.70 3.04 -5.60
CA LEU A 20 2.97 3.89 -4.66
C LEU A 20 2.87 3.27 -3.26
N THR A 21 2.72 1.95 -3.15
CA THR A 21 2.61 1.25 -1.86
C THR A 21 3.76 1.56 -0.89
N PRO A 22 5.05 1.44 -1.25
CA PRO A 22 6.15 1.77 -0.33
C PRO A 22 6.23 3.27 -0.04
N LEU A 23 5.84 4.13 -0.98
CA LEU A 23 5.84 5.58 -0.79
C LEU A 23 4.79 6.01 0.24
N VAL A 24 3.56 5.51 0.10
CA VAL A 24 2.46 5.76 1.05
C VAL A 24 2.80 5.16 2.41
N ARG A 25 3.40 3.96 2.45
CA ARG A 25 3.89 3.36 3.71
C ARG A 25 4.92 4.25 4.40
N ALA A 26 5.93 4.73 3.67
CA ALA A 26 6.96 5.62 4.22
C ALA A 26 6.40 6.98 4.66
N TRP A 27 5.39 7.49 3.97
CA TRP A 27 4.69 8.71 4.36
C TRP A 27 3.84 8.51 5.62
N SER A 28 3.13 7.39 5.72
CA SER A 28 2.33 7.02 6.89
C SER A 28 3.18 6.91 8.15
N ILE A 29 4.33 6.24 8.05
CA ILE A 29 5.30 6.11 9.15
C ILE A 29 5.84 7.49 9.56
N ARG A 30 6.25 8.33 8.61
CA ARG A 30 6.78 9.67 8.90
C ARG A 30 5.75 10.62 9.51
N ARG A 31 4.46 10.43 9.23
CA ARG A 31 3.36 11.25 9.76
C ARG A 31 2.77 10.70 11.07
N GLY A 32 3.28 9.58 11.58
CA GLY A 32 2.70 8.93 12.78
C GLY A 32 1.31 8.33 12.53
N LEU A 33 0.90 8.17 11.26
CA LEU A 33 -0.35 7.54 10.85
C LEU A 33 -0.19 6.01 10.88
N VAL A 34 0.41 5.51 11.95
CA VAL A 34 0.67 4.10 12.17
C VAL A 34 -0.18 3.64 13.33
N ASP A 35 -0.65 2.41 13.23
CA ASP A 35 -1.31 1.73 14.33
C ASP A 35 -0.23 1.14 15.22
N GLU A 36 -0.06 1.73 16.40
CA GLU A 36 0.87 1.22 17.39
C GLU A 36 0.35 -0.12 17.95
N PRO A 37 1.26 -1.08 18.18
CA PRO A 37 0.91 -2.36 18.76
C PRO A 37 0.40 -2.15 20.20
N ASP A 38 -0.78 -2.69 20.48
CA ASP A 38 -1.43 -2.64 21.79
C ASP A 38 -1.43 -4.06 22.39
N ALA A 39 -1.58 -4.20 23.70
CA ALA A 39 -1.52 -5.48 24.42
C ALA A 39 -2.57 -6.51 23.96
N ARG A 40 -3.55 -6.10 23.13
CA ARG A 40 -4.54 -6.97 22.48
C ARG A 40 -4.24 -7.31 21.01
N LYS A 41 -3.15 -6.81 20.42
CA LYS A 41 -2.80 -7.02 19.01
C LYS A 41 -1.61 -7.97 18.90
N VAL A 42 -1.72 -8.92 17.98
CA VAL A 42 -0.69 -9.96 17.72
C VAL A 42 0.50 -9.42 16.93
N HIS A 43 0.39 -8.22 16.37
CA HIS A 43 1.45 -7.59 15.59
C HIS A 43 2.46 -6.93 16.52
N GLU A 44 3.74 -7.30 16.40
CA GLU A 44 4.84 -6.68 17.15
C GLU A 44 5.31 -5.33 16.57
N TYR A 45 4.88 -5.00 15.34
CA TYR A 45 5.36 -3.83 14.59
C TYR A 45 4.21 -2.89 14.21
N ALA A 46 4.53 -1.60 14.10
CA ALA A 46 3.56 -0.57 13.74
C ALA A 46 3.09 -0.74 12.27
N ILE A 47 1.77 -0.77 12.06
CA ILE A 47 1.15 -0.99 10.74
C ILE A 47 0.62 0.33 10.18
N SER A 48 0.87 0.60 8.90
CA SER A 48 0.32 1.79 8.21
C SER A 48 -1.22 1.74 8.19
N ARG A 49 -1.88 2.78 8.71
CA ARG A 49 -3.36 2.90 8.64
C ARG A 49 -3.87 3.38 7.26
N LEU A 50 -2.96 3.75 6.37
CA LEU A 50 -3.27 4.32 5.06
C LEU A 50 -3.20 3.32 3.89
N GLY A 51 -3.24 2.02 4.17
CA GLY A 51 -3.11 0.97 3.14
C GLY A 51 -4.11 1.11 1.98
N GLY A 52 -5.34 1.57 2.27
CA GLY A 52 -6.38 1.79 1.25
C GLY A 52 -6.22 3.06 0.41
N ILE A 53 -5.32 3.99 0.75
CA ILE A 53 -5.09 5.22 -0.03
C ILE A 53 -4.11 4.98 -1.19
N ALA A 54 -3.32 3.90 -1.12
CA ALA A 54 -2.38 3.53 -2.17
C ALA A 54 -3.03 2.73 -3.32
N MET A 55 -4.28 2.31 -3.16
CA MET A 55 -5.03 1.47 -4.11
C MET A 55 -5.98 2.30 -4.98
#